data_AF-A0A3P9JSF1-F1
#
_entry.id   AF-A0A3P9JSF1-F1
#
_cell.length_a   1.000
_cell.length_b   1.000
_cell.length_c   1.000
_cell.angle_alpha   90.00
_cell.angle_beta   90.00
_cell.angle_gamma   90.00
#
_symmetry.space_group_name_H-M   'P 1'
#
loop_
_entity.id
_entity.type
_entity.pdbx_description
1 polymer ?
#
loop_
_entity_poly.entity_id
_entity_poly.type
_entity_poly.pdbx_seq_one_letter_code
_entity_poly.pdbx_strand_id
1 'polypeptide(L)'
;MGHIHCGAITSFLLTLFVVFSCICQLSLGTELSFVTCGSVVKLLNVKHNVRLHSHDVRYGSGSGQQSVTGVTAVEDSNSYWSIRGTRDALCQRGTPVKCGQAIRLTHVNTGRNLHSHYFASPLSSNQEVSAFGEEGEGDHLDEWTVHCAGSVWKREEAIRFRHKATDVLLSVTGEQYGRPIHGQMEVHGMASPSQHSLWKAMEGIFMKPSEISAGGQDYSHTHTEF
;
A
#
# COMPACT_ATOMS: atom_id res chain seq x y z
N MET A 1 -47.93 48.93 2.24
CA MET A 1 -47.38 47.65 1.74
C MET A 1 -45.88 47.66 1.96
N GLY A 2 -45.35 46.56 2.53
CA GLY A 2 -44.23 46.56 3.46
C GLY A 2 -42.86 47.01 2.95
N HIS A 3 -42.19 47.84 3.74
CA HIS A 3 -40.75 48.10 3.64
C HIS A 3 -39.99 46.89 4.20
N ILE A 4 -39.42 46.09 3.30
CA ILE A 4 -38.53 44.99 3.68
C ILE A 4 -37.19 45.61 4.09
N HIS A 5 -36.83 45.48 5.36
CA HIS A 5 -35.62 46.04 5.93
C HIS A 5 -34.37 45.38 5.33
N CYS A 6 -33.61 46.15 4.54
CA CYS A 6 -32.34 45.75 3.92
C CYS A 6 -31.32 45.16 4.93
N GLY A 7 -31.33 45.64 6.19
CA GLY A 7 -30.48 45.12 7.26
C GLY A 7 -30.77 43.69 7.71
N ALA A 8 -31.99 43.18 7.51
CA ALA A 8 -32.32 41.79 7.86
C ALA A 8 -31.73 40.80 6.85
N ILE A 9 -31.67 41.19 5.56
CA ILE A 9 -31.13 40.37 4.48
C ILE A 9 -29.61 40.25 4.61
N THR A 10 -28.91 41.35 4.94
CA THR A 10 -27.46 41.32 5.14
C THR A 10 -27.06 40.49 6.36
N SER A 11 -27.79 40.58 7.47
CA SER A 11 -27.55 39.76 8.66
C SER A 11 -27.80 38.27 8.42
N PHE A 12 -28.81 37.91 7.62
CA PHE A 12 -29.11 36.52 7.27
C PHE A 12 -28.05 35.92 6.34
N LEU A 13 -27.55 36.71 5.37
CA LEU A 13 -26.47 36.30 4.49
C LEU A 13 -25.15 36.11 5.25
N LEU A 14 -24.83 36.99 6.20
CA LEU A 14 -23.61 36.87 7.01
C LEU A 14 -23.64 35.63 7.90
N THR A 15 -24.79 35.35 8.53
CA THR A 15 -24.96 34.16 9.38
C THR A 15 -24.92 32.88 8.57
N LEU A 16 -25.52 32.83 7.37
CA LEU A 16 -25.40 31.70 6.46
C LEU A 16 -23.95 31.46 6.02
N PHE A 17 -23.19 32.53 5.76
CA PHE A 17 -21.77 32.44 5.39
C PHE A 17 -20.89 31.93 6.54
N VAL A 18 -21.14 32.38 7.78
CA VAL A 18 -20.43 31.91 8.97
C VAL A 18 -20.78 30.45 9.29
N VAL A 19 -22.05 30.06 9.15
CA VAL A 19 -22.47 28.66 9.34
C VAL A 19 -21.88 27.76 8.26
N PHE A 20 -21.89 28.19 6.98
CA PHE A 20 -21.25 27.45 5.89
C PHE A 20 -19.72 27.35 6.10
N SER A 21 -19.08 28.41 6.56
CA SER A 21 -17.65 28.42 6.92
C SER A 21 -17.35 27.49 8.10
N CYS A 22 -18.18 27.47 9.15
CA CYS A 22 -18.06 26.55 10.27
C CYS A 22 -18.25 25.09 9.83
N ILE A 23 -19.24 24.80 8.98
CA ILE A 23 -19.49 23.45 8.46
C ILE A 23 -18.32 22.99 7.57
N CYS A 24 -17.71 23.87 6.78
CA CYS A 24 -16.50 23.58 6.02
C CYS A 24 -15.25 23.38 6.89
N GLN A 25 -15.16 24.01 8.06
CA GLN A 25 -14.07 23.77 9.02
C GLN A 25 -14.25 22.46 9.80
N LEU A 26 -15.50 22.05 10.05
CA LEU A 26 -15.86 20.79 10.71
C LEU A 26 -15.63 19.54 9.84
N SER A 27 -15.48 19.68 8.51
CA SER A 27 -15.21 18.54 7.62
C SER A 27 -13.73 18.20 7.47
N LEU A 28 -12.82 18.94 8.10
CA LEU A 28 -11.40 18.57 8.14
C LEU A 28 -11.15 17.48 9.19
N GLY A 29 -11.88 16.37 9.08
CA GLY A 29 -11.40 15.12 9.62
C GLY A 29 -10.00 14.90 9.04
N THR A 30 -9.02 14.62 9.89
CA THR A 30 -7.63 14.39 9.47
C THR A 30 -7.57 13.18 8.53
N GLU A 31 -7.82 13.42 7.24
CA GLU A 31 -7.59 12.49 6.15
C GLU A 31 -6.15 12.01 6.29
N LEU A 32 -5.96 10.73 6.60
CA LEU A 32 -4.63 10.14 6.76
C LEU A 32 -3.90 10.18 5.42
N SER A 33 -3.20 11.26 5.10
CA SER A 33 -2.70 11.50 3.74
C SER A 33 -1.56 10.57 3.28
N PHE A 34 -1.04 9.71 4.16
CA PHE A 34 0.12 8.87 3.90
C PHE A 34 -0.04 7.43 4.40
N VAL A 35 0.71 6.52 3.78
CA VAL A 35 0.77 5.11 4.18
C VAL A 35 1.69 4.99 5.39
N THR A 36 1.23 4.25 6.40
CA THR A 36 1.97 3.98 7.63
C THR A 36 2.28 2.50 7.78
N CYS A 37 3.34 2.18 8.50
CA CYS A 37 3.65 0.80 8.86
C CYS A 37 2.54 0.17 9.70
N GLY A 38 2.30 -1.12 9.47
CA GLY A 38 1.16 -1.86 9.99
C GLY A 38 -0.14 -1.64 9.22
N SER A 39 -0.19 -0.74 8.23
CA SER A 39 -1.34 -0.64 7.33
C SER A 39 -1.48 -1.90 6.48
N VAL A 40 -2.72 -2.24 6.14
CA VAL A 40 -3.05 -3.36 5.25
C VAL A 40 -3.73 -2.78 4.02
N VAL A 41 -3.10 -2.92 2.85
CA VAL A 41 -3.50 -2.20 1.64
C VAL A 41 -3.65 -3.14 0.44
N LYS A 42 -4.44 -2.72 -0.54
CA LYS A 42 -4.45 -3.26 -1.91
C LYS A 42 -3.62 -2.34 -2.79
N LEU A 43 -2.69 -2.93 -3.54
CA LEU A 43 -1.81 -2.22 -4.46
C LEU A 43 -2.34 -2.34 -5.88
N LEU A 44 -2.78 -1.23 -6.46
CA LEU A 44 -3.31 -1.17 -7.82
C LEU A 44 -2.20 -0.81 -8.80
N ASN A 45 -1.96 -1.64 -9.81
CA ASN A 45 -1.14 -1.27 -10.96
C ASN A 45 -1.90 -0.25 -11.81
N VAL A 46 -1.30 0.93 -12.03
CA VAL A 46 -1.98 2.06 -12.68
C VAL A 46 -2.29 1.78 -14.15
N LYS A 47 -1.37 1.12 -14.87
CA LYS A 47 -1.51 0.93 -16.32
C LYS A 47 -2.54 -0.15 -16.66
N HIS A 48 -2.54 -1.25 -15.91
CA HIS A 48 -3.34 -2.43 -16.21
C HIS A 48 -4.59 -2.58 -15.35
N ASN A 49 -4.77 -1.71 -14.36
CA ASN A 49 -5.94 -1.70 -13.47
C ASN A 49 -6.16 -3.06 -12.77
N VAL A 50 -5.06 -3.70 -12.35
CA VAL A 50 -5.05 -4.95 -11.58
C VAL A 50 -4.45 -4.75 -10.20
N ARG A 51 -4.96 -5.48 -9.22
CA ARG A 51 -4.45 -5.50 -7.84
C ARG A 51 -3.42 -6.58 -7.68
N LEU A 52 -2.34 -6.26 -6.96
CA LEU A 52 -1.35 -7.24 -6.54
C LEU A 52 -2.04 -8.32 -5.69
N HIS A 53 -1.83 -9.57 -6.04
CA HIS A 53 -2.59 -10.69 -5.53
C HIS A 53 -1.71 -11.92 -5.35
N SER A 54 -2.02 -12.77 -4.37
CA SER A 54 -1.39 -14.09 -4.22
C SER A 54 -2.39 -15.11 -3.68
N HIS A 55 -2.07 -16.41 -3.75
CA HIS A 55 -2.98 -17.50 -3.41
C HIS A 55 -2.20 -18.79 -3.16
N ASP A 56 -2.86 -19.87 -2.75
CA ASP A 56 -2.21 -21.18 -2.61
C ASP A 56 -2.05 -21.94 -3.94
N VAL A 57 -1.49 -21.26 -4.95
CA VAL A 57 -1.03 -21.85 -6.21
C VAL A 57 0.45 -21.53 -6.33
N ARG A 58 1.23 -22.49 -6.85
CA ARG A 58 2.67 -22.35 -7.04
C ARG A 58 3.01 -22.26 -8.52
N TYR A 59 4.13 -21.63 -8.84
CA TYR A 59 4.68 -21.69 -10.19
C TYR A 59 5.06 -23.12 -10.55
N GLY A 60 4.77 -23.52 -11.81
CA GLY A 60 5.23 -24.79 -12.37
C GLY A 60 6.63 -24.72 -13.02
N SER A 61 7.20 -23.52 -13.07
CA SER A 61 8.52 -23.20 -13.60
C SER A 61 9.25 -22.24 -12.65
N GLY A 62 10.44 -21.79 -13.02
CA GLY A 62 11.22 -20.86 -12.21
C GLY A 62 11.57 -21.47 -10.85
N SER A 63 11.26 -20.76 -9.77
CA SER A 63 11.60 -21.21 -8.42
C SER A 63 10.66 -22.27 -7.85
N GLY A 64 9.47 -22.45 -8.44
CA GLY A 64 8.40 -23.29 -7.88
C GLY A 64 7.74 -22.74 -6.61
N GLN A 65 8.00 -21.47 -6.25
CA GLN A 65 7.40 -20.81 -5.09
C GLN A 65 5.93 -20.41 -5.34
N GLN A 66 5.27 -19.90 -4.30
CA GLN A 66 3.88 -19.43 -4.38
C GLN A 66 3.78 -18.26 -5.38
N SER A 67 2.79 -18.31 -6.27
CA SER A 67 2.64 -17.33 -7.34
C SER A 67 2.10 -16.00 -6.85
N VAL A 68 2.60 -14.93 -7.46
CA VAL A 68 2.07 -13.57 -7.33
C VAL A 68 1.56 -13.12 -8.70
N THR A 69 0.38 -12.51 -8.70
CA THR A 69 -0.36 -12.18 -9.91
C THR A 69 -1.06 -10.82 -9.79
N GLY A 70 -1.61 -10.35 -10.90
CA GLY A 70 -2.51 -9.20 -10.95
C GLY A 70 -3.95 -9.64 -11.22
N VAL A 71 -4.91 -9.22 -10.39
CA VAL A 71 -6.34 -9.51 -10.58
C VAL A 71 -7.18 -8.24 -10.75
N THR A 72 -8.22 -8.29 -11.57
CA THR A 72 -9.15 -7.17 -11.76
C THR A 72 -10.22 -7.09 -10.65
N ALA A 73 -10.44 -8.18 -9.92
CA ALA A 73 -11.42 -8.26 -8.84
C ALA A 73 -11.09 -7.24 -7.72
N VAL A 74 -12.04 -6.34 -7.45
CA VAL A 74 -11.87 -5.27 -6.45
C VAL A 74 -11.96 -5.83 -5.04
N GLU A 75 -12.93 -6.70 -4.78
CA GLU A 75 -13.29 -7.16 -3.43
C GLU A 75 -12.53 -8.40 -2.95
N ASP A 76 -11.50 -8.84 -3.69
CA ASP A 76 -10.77 -10.06 -3.33
C ASP A 76 -9.92 -9.86 -2.07
N SER A 77 -10.12 -10.72 -1.08
CA SER A 77 -9.35 -10.73 0.17
C SER A 77 -7.88 -11.11 -0.04
N ASN A 78 -7.57 -11.89 -1.07
CA ASN A 78 -6.21 -12.27 -1.46
C ASN A 78 -5.40 -11.13 -2.13
N SER A 79 -5.98 -9.93 -2.19
CA SER A 79 -5.28 -8.73 -2.64
C SER A 79 -4.76 -7.86 -1.48
N TYR A 80 -4.94 -8.28 -0.22
CA TYR A 80 -4.48 -7.53 0.95
C TYR A 80 -3.02 -7.84 1.29
N TRP A 81 -2.22 -6.78 1.41
CA TRP A 81 -0.81 -6.82 1.79
C TRP A 81 -0.55 -5.93 3.00
N SER A 82 0.07 -6.48 4.03
CA SER A 82 0.50 -5.76 5.22
C SER A 82 1.84 -5.07 4.97
N ILE A 83 1.94 -3.79 5.31
CA ILE A 83 3.18 -3.00 5.25
C ILE A 83 3.99 -3.21 6.51
N ARG A 84 5.19 -3.80 6.41
CA ARG A 84 6.08 -4.08 7.55
C ARG A 84 7.47 -3.46 7.35
N GLY A 85 8.19 -3.25 8.46
CA GLY A 85 9.62 -2.94 8.41
C GLY A 85 10.45 -4.13 7.93
N THR A 86 11.74 -3.90 7.71
CA THR A 86 12.70 -4.97 7.43
C THR A 86 13.23 -5.58 8.73
N ARG A 87 14.07 -6.61 8.64
CA ARG A 87 14.72 -7.19 9.82
C ARG A 87 15.66 -6.19 10.50
N ASP A 88 16.45 -5.48 9.69
CA ASP A 88 17.45 -4.54 10.20
C ASP A 88 16.87 -3.17 10.56
N ALA A 89 15.68 -2.84 10.06
CA ALA A 89 15.01 -1.57 10.30
C ALA A 89 13.54 -1.81 10.68
N LEU A 90 13.31 -1.95 11.98
CA LEU A 90 11.97 -2.05 12.53
C LEU A 90 11.14 -0.82 12.15
N CYS A 91 9.91 -1.06 11.72
CA CYS A 91 8.95 0.00 11.44
C CYS A 91 7.76 -0.12 12.38
N GLN A 92 7.67 0.82 13.31
CA GLN A 92 6.61 0.84 14.31
C GLN A 92 5.25 1.11 13.66
N ARG A 93 4.20 0.46 14.18
CA ARG A 93 2.84 0.67 13.71
C ARG A 93 2.48 2.16 13.79
N GLY A 94 1.87 2.68 12.73
CA GLY A 94 1.50 4.10 12.64
C GLY A 94 2.64 5.02 12.20
N THR A 95 3.88 4.56 12.12
CA THR A 95 4.97 5.39 11.57
C THR A 95 4.80 5.59 10.06
N PRO A 96 4.86 6.84 9.53
CA PRO A 96 4.80 7.10 8.09
C PRO A 96 5.93 6.39 7.34
N VAL A 97 5.61 5.75 6.22
CA VAL A 97 6.63 5.16 5.34
C VAL A 97 7.31 6.27 4.54
N LYS A 98 8.62 6.40 4.68
CA LYS A 98 9.40 7.42 3.96
C LYS A 98 9.66 7.00 2.51
N CYS A 99 9.77 7.97 1.61
CA CYS A 99 10.33 7.70 0.28
C CYS A 99 11.80 7.30 0.43
N GLY A 100 12.23 6.26 -0.29
CA GLY A 100 13.54 5.62 -0.16
C GLY A 100 13.64 4.59 0.98
N GLN A 101 12.58 4.39 1.77
CA GLN A 101 12.57 3.38 2.83
C GLN A 101 12.38 1.97 2.25
N ALA A 102 13.18 1.02 2.73
CA ALA A 102 12.96 -0.40 2.49
C ALA A 102 11.85 -0.92 3.42
N ILE A 103 10.94 -1.70 2.86
CA ILE A 103 9.82 -2.34 3.57
C ILE A 103 9.69 -3.80 3.14
N ARG A 104 8.86 -4.54 3.86
CA ARG A 104 8.31 -5.82 3.40
C ARG A 104 6.81 -5.68 3.15
N LEU A 105 6.35 -6.37 2.10
CA LEU A 105 4.93 -6.50 1.78
C LEU A 105 4.53 -7.94 2.09
N THR A 106 3.77 -8.17 3.16
CA THR A 106 3.35 -9.52 3.57
C THR A 106 1.92 -9.78 3.15
N HIS A 107 1.69 -10.80 2.33
CA HIS A 107 0.36 -11.23 1.91
C HIS A 107 -0.43 -11.71 3.13
N VAL A 108 -1.59 -11.11 3.38
CA VAL A 108 -2.34 -11.30 4.64
C VAL A 108 -2.80 -12.74 4.81
N ASN A 109 -3.35 -13.35 3.76
CA ASN A 109 -3.99 -14.66 3.89
C ASN A 109 -3.01 -15.83 3.96
N THR A 110 -1.79 -15.69 3.42
CA THR A 110 -0.79 -16.78 3.42
C THR A 110 0.39 -16.51 4.34
N GLY A 111 0.51 -15.30 4.90
CA GLY A 111 1.63 -14.89 5.73
C GLY A 111 2.96 -14.78 4.97
N ARG A 112 2.97 -14.92 3.65
CA ARG A 112 4.20 -14.91 2.84
C ARG A 112 4.59 -13.49 2.44
N ASN A 113 5.88 -13.22 2.32
CA ASN A 113 6.39 -11.94 1.84
C ASN A 113 6.46 -11.91 0.31
N LEU A 114 6.22 -10.73 -0.27
CA LEU A 114 6.56 -10.46 -1.66
C LEU A 114 8.06 -10.57 -1.85
N HIS A 115 8.48 -11.42 -2.77
CA HIS A 115 9.85 -11.87 -2.91
C HIS A 115 10.31 -11.79 -4.36
N SER A 116 11.61 -11.60 -4.59
CA SER A 116 12.17 -11.71 -5.93
C SER A 116 13.62 -12.16 -5.91
N HIS A 117 14.06 -12.77 -6.99
CA HIS A 117 15.34 -13.48 -7.10
C HIS A 117 15.70 -13.74 -8.56
N TYR A 118 16.87 -14.31 -8.83
CA TYR A 118 17.38 -14.55 -10.17
C TYR A 118 16.77 -15.80 -10.86
N PHE A 119 15.43 -15.91 -10.83
CA PHE A 119 14.66 -16.85 -11.64
C PHE A 119 13.92 -16.12 -12.75
N ALA A 120 13.69 -16.80 -13.87
CA ALA A 120 12.87 -16.28 -14.95
C ALA A 120 11.37 -16.42 -14.60
N SER A 121 10.62 -15.34 -14.82
CA SER A 121 9.16 -15.30 -14.68
C SER A 121 8.48 -16.22 -15.71
N PRO A 122 7.34 -16.85 -15.35
CA PRO A 122 6.80 -17.96 -16.12
C PRO A 122 6.34 -17.68 -17.56
N LEU A 123 5.86 -16.47 -17.86
CA LEU A 123 5.24 -16.12 -19.14
C LEU A 123 6.16 -15.23 -19.99
N SER A 124 6.79 -14.22 -19.39
CA SER A 124 7.56 -13.22 -20.12
C SER A 124 9.08 -13.36 -20.02
N SER A 125 9.58 -14.30 -19.21
CA SER A 125 11.02 -14.48 -18.95
C SER A 125 11.74 -13.24 -18.41
N ASN A 126 11.00 -12.27 -17.85
CA ASN A 126 11.53 -11.22 -16.98
C ASN A 126 11.94 -11.81 -15.61
N GLN A 127 12.29 -11.00 -14.61
CA GLN A 127 12.65 -11.54 -13.29
C GLN A 127 11.40 -12.01 -12.52
N GLU A 128 11.43 -13.21 -11.96
CA GLU A 128 10.32 -13.77 -11.18
C GLU A 128 10.04 -12.96 -9.92
N VAL A 129 8.76 -12.71 -9.66
CA VAL A 129 8.26 -12.19 -8.38
C VAL A 129 7.33 -13.25 -7.80
N SER A 130 7.55 -13.62 -6.55
CA SER A 130 6.87 -14.72 -5.87
C SER A 130 6.41 -14.31 -4.47
N ALA A 131 5.72 -15.21 -3.78
CA ALA A 131 5.45 -15.11 -2.36
C ALA A 131 6.26 -16.18 -1.60
N PHE A 132 7.12 -15.74 -0.69
CA PHE A 132 8.09 -16.59 0.01
C PHE A 132 8.01 -16.46 1.53
N GLY A 133 8.60 -17.40 2.25
CA GLY A 133 8.63 -17.38 3.72
C GLY A 133 7.31 -17.82 4.36
N GLU A 134 7.14 -17.48 5.63
CA GLU A 134 5.99 -17.85 6.47
C GLU A 134 5.83 -16.83 7.61
N GLU A 135 4.59 -16.46 7.95
CA GLU A 135 4.26 -15.50 9.01
C GLU A 135 5.01 -14.14 8.97
N GLY A 136 5.38 -13.69 7.76
CA GLY A 136 6.15 -12.47 7.54
C GLY A 136 7.66 -12.63 7.72
N GLU A 137 8.12 -13.83 8.09
CA GLU A 137 9.52 -14.21 8.14
C GLU A 137 9.99 -14.77 6.79
N GLY A 138 11.19 -14.38 6.38
CA GLY A 138 11.82 -14.84 5.14
C GLY A 138 13.29 -14.42 5.11
N ASP A 139 13.75 -13.66 4.12
CA ASP A 139 15.15 -13.22 4.03
C ASP A 139 15.29 -11.79 3.47
N HIS A 140 16.49 -11.44 2.99
CA HIS A 140 16.80 -10.09 2.49
C HIS A 140 16.24 -9.85 1.07
N LEU A 141 15.79 -10.91 0.38
CA LEU A 141 15.14 -10.86 -0.94
C LEU A 141 13.62 -10.59 -0.84
N ASP A 142 13.13 -10.34 0.39
CA ASP A 142 11.77 -9.85 0.65
C ASP A 142 11.69 -8.32 0.71
N GLU A 143 12.83 -7.63 0.57
CA GLU A 143 12.94 -6.19 0.83
C GLU A 143 12.70 -5.35 -0.45
N TRP A 144 11.76 -4.43 -0.35
CA TRP A 144 11.38 -3.52 -1.44
C TRP A 144 11.53 -2.07 -1.00
N THR A 145 12.30 -1.30 -1.76
CA THR A 145 12.47 0.14 -1.56
C THR A 145 11.29 0.89 -2.19
N VAL A 146 10.65 1.75 -1.40
CA VAL A 146 9.55 2.61 -1.84
C VAL A 146 10.10 3.83 -2.57
N HIS A 147 9.83 3.96 -3.87
CA HIS A 147 10.23 5.12 -4.67
C HIS A 147 9.03 6.03 -4.95
N CYS A 148 9.00 7.18 -4.30
CA CYS A 148 7.99 8.23 -4.42
C CYS A 148 8.63 9.63 -4.51
N ALA A 149 7.86 10.64 -4.90
CA ALA A 149 8.40 11.98 -5.19
C ALA A 149 8.60 12.83 -3.92
N GLY A 150 7.80 12.59 -2.89
CA GLY A 150 7.82 13.37 -1.64
C GLY A 150 8.83 12.88 -0.61
N SER A 151 8.62 13.29 0.65
CA SER A 151 9.35 12.77 1.82
C SER A 151 8.74 11.47 2.36
N VAL A 152 7.44 11.30 2.19
CA VAL A 152 6.66 10.14 2.63
C VAL A 152 5.76 9.63 1.52
N TRP A 153 5.46 8.34 1.55
CA TRP A 153 4.54 7.69 0.63
C TRP A 153 3.11 8.16 0.89
N LYS A 154 2.59 9.03 0.03
CA LYS A 154 1.21 9.50 0.12
C LYS A 154 0.23 8.43 -0.39
N ARG A 155 -0.96 8.39 0.20
CA ARG A 155 -2.05 7.58 -0.36
C ARG A 155 -2.39 8.08 -1.77
N GLU A 156 -2.84 7.18 -2.64
CA GLU A 156 -3.25 7.46 -4.03
C GLU A 156 -2.15 8.02 -4.96
N GLU A 157 -0.97 8.35 -4.44
CA GLU A 157 0.23 8.67 -5.22
C GLU A 157 0.68 7.43 -5.99
N ALA A 158 0.99 7.62 -7.28
CA ALA A 158 1.60 6.59 -8.09
C ALA A 158 3.09 6.48 -7.75
N ILE A 159 3.49 5.35 -7.18
CA ILE A 159 4.84 5.09 -6.71
C ILE A 159 5.43 3.86 -7.42
N ARG A 160 6.69 3.55 -7.15
CA ARG A 160 7.32 2.29 -7.57
C ARG A 160 7.87 1.53 -6.37
N PHE A 161 7.89 0.21 -6.48
CA PHE A 161 8.62 -0.66 -5.56
C PHE A 161 9.83 -1.21 -6.30
N ARG A 162 11.03 -0.89 -5.82
CA ARG A 162 12.28 -1.44 -6.33
C ARG A 162 12.72 -2.56 -5.41
N HIS A 163 12.91 -3.76 -5.95
CA HIS A 163 13.49 -4.86 -5.21
C HIS A 163 14.91 -4.51 -4.78
N LYS A 164 15.21 -4.54 -3.49
CA LYS A 164 16.45 -3.99 -2.94
C LYS A 164 17.69 -4.77 -3.39
N ALA A 165 17.58 -6.09 -3.54
CA ALA A 165 18.73 -6.94 -3.84
C ALA A 165 19.10 -6.98 -5.33
N THR A 166 18.13 -6.78 -6.24
CA THR A 166 18.34 -6.94 -7.70
C THR A 166 17.97 -5.72 -8.54
N ASP A 167 17.55 -4.62 -7.90
CA ASP A 167 17.17 -3.34 -8.52
C ASP A 167 15.99 -3.36 -9.50
N VAL A 168 15.35 -4.52 -9.72
CA VAL A 168 14.16 -4.62 -10.57
C VAL A 168 12.96 -3.92 -9.94
N LEU A 169 12.07 -3.42 -10.79
CA LEU A 169 10.85 -2.73 -10.38
C LEU A 169 9.67 -3.70 -10.51
N LEU A 170 8.85 -3.78 -9.46
CA LEU A 170 7.61 -4.55 -9.47
C LEU A 170 6.71 -4.07 -10.62
N SER A 171 6.36 -4.96 -11.54
CA SER A 171 5.74 -4.57 -12.82
C SER A 171 4.69 -5.59 -13.29
N VAL A 172 3.81 -5.13 -14.19
CA VAL A 172 2.84 -5.96 -14.93
C VAL A 172 2.88 -5.52 -16.39
N THR A 173 3.02 -6.44 -17.35
CA THR A 173 3.06 -6.12 -18.80
C THR A 173 1.85 -6.60 -19.60
N GLY A 174 0.99 -7.44 -19.01
CA GLY A 174 -0.34 -7.79 -19.54
C GLY A 174 -0.50 -9.25 -19.98
N GLU A 175 0.57 -10.03 -19.94
CA GLU A 175 0.56 -11.48 -20.11
C GLU A 175 -0.35 -12.10 -19.06
N GLN A 176 -1.16 -13.08 -19.46
CA GLN A 176 -2.17 -13.69 -18.60
C GLN A 176 -1.98 -15.20 -18.51
N TYR A 177 -2.20 -15.73 -17.32
CA TYR A 177 -2.18 -17.16 -17.07
C TYR A 177 -3.42 -17.85 -17.61
N GLY A 178 -3.25 -19.12 -18.00
CA GLY A 178 -4.34 -20.06 -18.24
C GLY A 178 -4.81 -20.73 -16.94
N ARG A 179 -5.30 -21.97 -17.03
CA ARG A 179 -5.70 -22.75 -15.85
C ARG A 179 -4.49 -23.03 -14.92
N PRO A 180 -4.70 -23.11 -13.59
CA PRO A 180 -5.97 -22.96 -12.88
C PRO A 180 -6.36 -21.50 -12.59
N ILE A 181 -5.49 -20.53 -12.86
CA ILE A 181 -5.64 -19.11 -12.49
C ILE A 181 -5.96 -18.24 -13.72
N HIS A 182 -6.94 -18.68 -14.49
CA HIS A 182 -7.25 -18.13 -15.80
C HIS A 182 -7.52 -16.63 -15.76
N GLY A 183 -6.83 -15.87 -16.62
CA GLY A 183 -7.02 -14.44 -16.80
C GLY A 183 -6.32 -13.56 -15.76
N GLN A 184 -5.65 -14.16 -14.76
CA GLN A 184 -4.78 -13.39 -13.87
C GLN A 184 -3.52 -12.97 -14.63
N MET A 185 -3.08 -11.72 -14.42
CA MET A 185 -1.91 -11.18 -15.11
C MET A 185 -0.62 -11.55 -14.40
N GLU A 186 0.45 -11.75 -15.17
CA GLU A 186 1.80 -11.94 -14.63
C GLU A 186 2.30 -10.67 -13.94
N VAL A 187 2.80 -10.86 -12.72
CA VAL A 187 3.60 -9.87 -11.98
C VAL A 187 5.05 -10.32 -12.03
N HIS A 188 5.95 -9.41 -12.37
CA HIS A 188 7.37 -9.70 -12.54
C HIS A 188 8.23 -8.46 -12.26
N GLY A 189 9.55 -8.63 -12.30
CA GLY A 189 10.54 -7.57 -12.12
C GLY A 189 11.14 -7.10 -13.45
N MET A 190 11.10 -5.79 -13.69
CA MET A 190 11.73 -5.14 -14.85
C MET A 190 12.86 -4.19 -14.42
N ALA A 191 13.99 -4.19 -15.13
CA ALA A 191 15.13 -3.31 -14.80
C ALA A 191 14.83 -1.81 -15.03
N SER A 192 14.08 -1.49 -16.08
CA SER A 192 13.84 -0.10 -16.49
C SER A 192 12.48 0.42 -16.01
N PRO A 193 12.41 1.66 -15.50
CA PRO A 193 11.14 2.26 -15.10
C PRO A 193 10.23 2.51 -16.29
N SER A 194 8.96 2.21 -16.13
CA SER A 194 7.92 2.45 -17.15
C SER A 194 6.56 2.71 -16.50
N GLN A 195 5.51 2.87 -17.32
CA GLN A 195 4.13 2.96 -16.83
C GLN A 195 3.65 1.63 -16.21
N HIS A 196 4.25 0.50 -16.60
CA HIS A 196 3.96 -0.84 -16.09
C HIS A 196 4.38 -1.05 -14.63
N SER A 197 5.30 -0.21 -14.15
CA SER A 197 5.88 -0.29 -12.81
C SER A 197 5.24 0.66 -11.78
N LEU A 198 4.17 1.37 -12.16
CA LEU A 198 3.49 2.33 -11.29
C LEU A 198 2.36 1.67 -10.51
N TRP A 199 2.39 1.85 -9.19
CA TRP A 199 1.43 1.29 -8.24
C TRP A 199 0.83 2.37 -7.34
N LYS A 200 -0.42 2.18 -6.92
CA LYS A 200 -1.11 3.03 -5.94
C LYS A 200 -1.64 2.20 -4.78
N ALA A 201 -1.49 2.70 -3.56
CA ALA A 201 -2.27 2.23 -2.43
C ALA A 201 -3.65 2.90 -2.49
N MET A 202 -4.67 2.14 -2.90
CA MET A 202 -6.04 2.65 -3.15
C MET A 202 -7.01 2.27 -2.02
N GLU A 203 -7.00 0.99 -1.63
CA GLU A 203 -7.97 0.41 -0.70
C GLU A 203 -7.26 -0.21 0.49
N GLY A 204 -7.95 -0.29 1.62
CA GLY A 204 -7.50 -1.04 2.78
C GLY A 204 -7.67 -0.31 4.11
N ILE A 205 -7.01 -0.85 5.12
CA ILE A 205 -7.03 -0.36 6.50
C ILE A 205 -5.73 0.41 6.74
N PHE A 206 -5.83 1.73 6.79
CA PHE A 206 -4.70 2.61 7.07
C PHE A 206 -4.58 2.86 8.56
N MET A 207 -3.40 2.56 9.12
CA MET A 207 -3.16 2.78 10.55
C MET A 207 -3.02 4.28 10.82
N LYS A 208 -3.69 4.75 11.88
CA LYS A 208 -3.54 6.12 12.35
C LYS A 208 -2.08 6.39 12.72
N PRO A 209 -1.54 7.57 12.39
CA PRO A 209 -0.23 7.99 12.80
C PRO A 209 -0.12 7.94 14.31
N SER A 210 0.96 7.37 14.83
CA SER A 210 1.26 7.43 16.26
C SER A 210 1.62 8.86 16.61
N GLU A 211 0.95 9.45 17.61
CA GLU A 211 1.39 10.71 18.19
C GLU A 211 2.70 10.46 18.90
N ILE A 212 3.83 10.77 18.25
CA ILE A 212 5.12 10.78 18.93
C ILE A 212 5.11 12.03 19.80
N SER A 213 4.79 11.88 21.08
CA SER A 213 4.98 12.93 22.06
C SER A 213 6.44 13.36 22.02
N ALA A 214 6.70 14.57 21.51
CA ALA A 214 7.98 15.23 21.66
C ALA A 214 8.14 15.59 23.15
N GLY A 215 8.63 14.64 23.95
CA GLY A 215 8.85 14.82 25.38
C GLY A 215 8.72 13.49 26.10
N GLY A 216 9.84 12.94 26.55
CA GLY A 216 9.86 11.70 27.31
C GLY A 216 9.07 11.84 28.61
N GLN A 217 8.27 10.83 28.92
CA GLN A 217 7.96 10.47 30.30
C GLN A 217 7.64 8.98 30.36
N ASP A 218 8.38 8.33 31.25
CA ASP A 218 8.26 6.95 31.69
C ASP A 218 6.85 6.71 32.27
N TYR A 219 6.15 5.69 31.79
CA TYR A 219 4.91 5.21 32.40
C TYR A 219 4.93 3.69 32.45
N SER A 220 5.37 3.16 33.60
CA SER A 220 5.03 1.81 34.01
C SER A 220 3.52 1.73 34.22
N HIS A 221 2.83 0.90 33.45
CA HIS A 221 1.46 0.49 33.78
C HIS A 221 1.48 -0.96 34.23
N THR A 222 1.38 -1.14 35.54
CA THR A 222 1.03 -2.40 36.21
C THR A 222 -0.37 -2.82 35.77
N HIS A 223 -0.47 -3.94 35.05
CA HIS A 223 -1.74 -4.60 34.77
C HIS A 223 -2.22 -5.32 36.04
N THR A 224 -3.42 -4.99 36.51
CA THR A 224 -4.17 -5.85 37.44
C THR A 224 -5.21 -6.60 36.62
N GLU A 225 -5.16 -7.92 36.64
CA GLU A 225 -6.13 -8.81 36.00
C GLU A 225 -7.42 -8.91 36.83
N PHE A 226 -8.53 -9.11 36.14
CA PHE A 226 -9.77 -9.69 36.67
C PHE A 226 -10.04 -10.99 35.90
#